data_AF-H1S5M9-F1
#
_entry.id   AF-H1S5M9-F1
#
_cell.length_a   1.000
_cell.length_b   1.000
_cell.length_c   1.000
_cell.angle_alpha   90.00
_cell.angle_beta   90.00
_cell.angle_gamma   90.00
#
_symmetry.space_group_name_H-M   'P 1'
#
loop_
_entity.id
_entity.type
_entity.pdbx_description
1 polymer ?
#
loop_
_entity_poly.entity_id
_entity_poly.type
_entity_poly.pdbx_seq_one_letter_code
_entity_poly.pdbx_strand_id
1 'polypeptide(L)' 'MIDVVAGSGGMFSLEGPTGLRFLTRSELFSDEEAARLEREPAP' A
#
# COMPACT_ATOMS: atom_id res chain seq x y z
N MET A 1 1.60 2.58 -2.46
CA MET A 1 2.55 2.71 -1.33
C MET A 1 1.88 2.28 -0.05
N ILE A 2 2.62 1.62 0.86
CA ILE A 2 2.10 1.15 2.16
C ILE A 2 3.01 1.67 3.26
N ASP A 3 2.45 2.45 4.19
CA ASP A 3 3.17 2.91 5.37
C ASP A 3 2.71 2.18 6.63
N VAL A 4 3.59 2.10 7.63
CA VAL A 4 3.32 1.51 8.95
C VAL A 4 3.29 2.62 10.00
N VAL A 5 2.20 2.71 10.76
CA VAL A 5 2.02 3.74 11.80
C VAL A 5 1.47 3.15 13.10
N ALA A 6 1.67 3.87 14.21
CA ALA A 6 1.10 3.48 15.50
C ALA A 6 -0.44 3.52 15.47
N GLY A 7 -1.06 2.45 15.97
CA GLY A 7 -2.49 2.25 16.09
C GLY A 7 -2.98 2.31 17.54
N SER A 8 -4.23 2.73 17.74
CA SER A 8 -4.89 2.74 19.05
C SER A 8 -5.94 1.63 19.11
N GLY A 9 -5.51 0.36 19.03
CA GLY A 9 -6.33 -0.84 19.34
C GLY A 9 -7.70 -1.00 18.62
N GLY A 10 -8.04 -0.14 17.66
CA GLY A 10 -9.36 -0.04 17.07
C GLY A 10 -9.27 0.29 15.58
N MET A 11 -9.89 -0.58 14.79
CA MET A 11 -9.93 -0.65 13.32
C MET A 11 -8.65 -1.20 12.64
N PHE A 12 -8.85 -2.38 12.03
CA PHE A 12 -8.00 -3.13 11.09
C PHE A 12 -6.48 -3.09 11.36
N SER A 13 -6.06 -3.89 12.34
CA SER A 13 -4.67 -4.34 12.47
C SER A 13 -4.59 -5.79 11.96
N LEU A 14 -3.60 -6.07 11.09
CA LEU A 14 -3.26 -7.44 10.68
C LEU A 14 -2.56 -8.22 11.82
N GLU A 15 -2.13 -7.53 12.88
CA GLU A 15 -1.60 -8.12 14.11
C GLU A 15 -2.27 -7.48 15.34
N GLY A 16 -3.17 -8.23 15.98
CA GLY A 16 -3.75 -7.85 17.27
C GLY A 16 -2.74 -7.36 18.34
N PRO A 17 -1.52 -7.92 18.49
CA PRO A 17 -0.64 -7.59 19.62
C PRO A 17 0.36 -6.44 19.41
N THR A 18 0.69 -6.04 18.18
CA THR A 18 1.79 -5.05 17.96
C THR A 18 1.35 -3.59 18.05
N GLY A 19 0.05 -3.31 18.04
CA GLY A 19 -0.46 -1.95 18.10
C GLY A 19 -0.11 -1.13 16.87
N LEU A 20 0.13 -1.77 15.72
CA LEU A 20 0.44 -1.12 14.44
C LEU A 20 -0.76 -1.15 13.49
N ARG A 21 -0.78 -0.23 12.53
CA ARG A 21 -1.74 -0.20 11.42
C ARG A 21 -1.06 0.25 10.13
N PHE A 22 -1.72 -0.03 9.01
CA PHE A 22 -1.20 0.28 7.68
C PHE A 22 -2.00 1.40 7.01
N LEU A 23 -1.30 2.34 6.37
CA LEU A 23 -1.90 3.33 5.47
C LEU A 23 -1.58 2.98 4.03
N THR A 24 -2.62 2.68 3.26
CA THR A 24 -2.48 2.47 1.82
C THR A 24 -2.72 3.80 1.11
N ARG A 25 -1.73 4.26 0.34
CA ARG A 25 -1.88 5.35 -0.60
C ARG A 25 -1.81 4.81 -2.03
N SER A 26 -2.84 5.14 -2.79
CA SER A 26 -2.92 4.88 -4.22
C SER A 26 -2.61 6.15 -4.98
N GLU A 27 -1.78 6.03 -5.99
CA GLU A 27 -1.42 7.11 -6.91
C GLU A 27 -1.63 6.58 -8.33
N LEU A 28 -1.98 7.47 -9.26
CA LEU A 28 -2.09 7.11 -10.67
C LEU A 28 -0.68 6.98 -11.25
N PHE A 29 -0.49 5.99 -12.12
CA PHE A 29 0.73 5.92 -12.92
C PHE A 29 0.83 7.13 -13.83
N SER A 30 2.06 7.60 -14.05
CA SER A 30 2.35 8.49 -15.16
C SER A 30 2.20 7.77 -16.50
N ASP A 31 2.06 8.52 -17.58
CA ASP A 31 1.93 7.97 -18.94
C ASP A 31 3.11 7.04 -19.30
N GLU A 32 4.33 7.40 -18.87
CA GLU A 32 5.54 6.60 -19.10
C GLU A 32 5.48 5.25 -18.34
N GLU A 33 5.07 5.28 -17.07
CA GLU A 33 4.95 4.07 -16.24
C GLU A 33 3.85 3.14 -16.75
N ALA A 34 2.71 3.70 -17.18
CA ALA A 34 1.63 2.94 -17.79
C ALA A 34 2.10 2.25 -19.09
N ALA A 35 2.77 2.98 -19.99
CA ALA A 35 3.30 2.43 -21.22
C ALA A 35 4.38 1.35 -20.99
N ARG A 36 5.11 1.40 -19.86
CA ARG A 36 6.05 0.35 -19.46
C ARG A 36 5.30 -0.91 -19.01
N LEU A 37 4.27 -0.78 -18.19
CA LEU A 37 3.46 -1.90 -17.71
C LEU A 37 2.73 -2.66 -18.83
N GLU A 38 2.28 -1.95 -19.86
CA GLU A 38 1.68 -2.58 -21.04
C GLU A 38 2.68 -3.45 -21.83
N ARG A 39 3.96 -3.04 -21.86
CA ARG A 39 5.03 -3.75 -22.55
C ARG A 39 5.59 -4.92 -21.75
N GLU A 40 5.65 -4.77 -20.43
CA GLU A 40 6.15 -5.77 -19.51
C GLU A 40 5.13 -5.97 -18.38
N PRO A 41 4.10 -6.79 -18.61
CA PRO A 41 3.13 -7.10 -17.57
C PRO A 41 3.82 -7.83 -16.43
N ALA A 42 3.33 -7.61 -15.20
CA ALA A 42 3.84 -8.30 -14.03
C ALA A 42 3.74 -9.84 -14.21
N PRO A 43 4.72 -10.61 -13.69
CA PRO A 43 4.76 -12.07 -13.81
C PRO A 43 3.58 -12.77 -13.14
#